data_AF-A0A931ZNB1-F1
#
_entry.id   AF-A0A931ZNB1-F1
#
_cell.length_a   1.000
_cell.length_b   1.000
_cell.length_c   1.000
_cell.angle_alpha   90.00
_cell.angle_beta   90.00
_cell.angle_gamma   90.00
#
_symmetry.space_group_name_H-M   'P 1'
#
loop_
_entity.id
_entity.type
_entity.pdbx_description
1 polymer ?
#
loop_
_entity_poly.entity_id
_entity_poly.type
_entity_poly.pdbx_seq_one_letter_code
_entity_poly.pdbx_strand_id
1 'polypeptide(L)'
;MDQKGRVLSECNESKGFSHPFLIIGILAIVAVAAFGLLRFTGQRFGPEKSQSWQEVGPVIPGTFADAEVVDLGDGQYRIYYSAEPETVGFEGQVYSAVSQDGVNWKQEEGIRMKWAIFPDVVKLSDGTWRMYFQNAGVIKSAISSDGLSWTDEPGIRIDSNEQGFSLENVGAQSTVWLEDGTFIMLYRGTINQPYQTSEKIPNKDTHVYFWATSKDGLNFEKKGLAIDSRNETLLGAVDGAEWVKWDPSEMRVYVWSYAGVFHVTYKDGTFSELNFDFTNNKDSMAKFAPNPPSDPTLAKINGKWFMYFGQHTKGIYYATY
;
A
#
# COMPACT_ATOMS: atom_id res chain seq x y z
N MET A 1 3.17 -17.05 64.08
CA MET A 1 2.09 -17.42 63.16
C MET A 1 2.72 -18.18 62.01
N ASP A 2 2.69 -19.51 62.09
CA ASP A 2 2.97 -20.41 60.96
C ASP A 2 1.72 -20.47 60.06
N GLN A 3 1.77 -20.81 58.77
CA GLN A 3 2.16 -22.12 58.25
C GLN A 3 2.56 -22.10 56.76
N LYS A 4 3.16 -23.22 56.31
CA LYS A 4 3.53 -23.48 54.92
C LYS A 4 2.36 -24.12 54.15
N GLY A 5 2.03 -23.61 52.97
CA GLY A 5 1.14 -24.30 52.03
C GLY A 5 1.87 -25.46 51.33
N ARG A 6 1.31 -26.68 51.41
CA ARG A 6 1.83 -27.88 50.73
C ARG A 6 0.67 -28.85 50.42
N VAL A 7 0.35 -29.00 49.14
CA VAL A 7 -0.66 -29.94 48.60
C VAL A 7 -0.01 -30.52 47.33
N LEU A 8 0.60 -31.72 47.36
CA LEU A 8 0.03 -33.08 47.39
C LEU A 8 -0.23 -33.64 45.98
N SER A 9 0.00 -34.94 45.84
CA SER A 9 0.09 -35.70 44.59
C SER A 9 -0.38 -37.15 44.80
N GLU A 10 -0.53 -37.91 43.70
CA GLU A 10 -0.86 -39.35 43.65
C GLU A 10 -2.36 -39.67 43.95
N CYS A 11 -3.09 -40.27 43.01
CA CYS A 11 -3.33 -41.72 42.77
C CYS A 11 -4.29 -42.37 43.80
N ASN A 12 -5.20 -43.30 43.47
CA ASN A 12 -5.44 -44.06 42.22
C ASN A 12 -7.00 -44.23 42.00
N GLU A 13 -7.66 -45.19 41.32
CA GLU A 13 -7.27 -46.51 40.77
C GLU A 13 -8.01 -46.97 39.48
N SER A 14 -8.93 -47.95 39.56
CA SER A 14 -9.40 -48.86 38.48
C SER A 14 -10.77 -49.49 38.86
N LYS A 15 -11.52 -50.37 38.15
CA LYS A 15 -11.51 -51.00 36.79
C LYS A 15 -12.87 -51.73 36.56
N GLY A 16 -13.26 -52.02 35.31
CA GLY A 16 -14.39 -52.92 34.92
C GLY A 16 -14.90 -52.61 33.49
N PHE A 17 -15.04 -53.48 32.46
CA PHE A 17 -15.62 -54.83 32.29
C PHE A 17 -17.14 -54.92 32.59
N SER A 18 -18.03 -55.43 31.71
CA SER A 18 -17.88 -56.01 30.34
C SER A 18 -19.19 -56.04 29.50
N HIS A 19 -19.07 -56.39 28.20
CA HIS A 19 -20.13 -56.61 27.17
C HIS A 19 -21.02 -57.87 27.40
N PRO A 20 -21.95 -58.34 26.50
CA PRO A 20 -22.65 -57.74 25.32
C PRO A 20 -24.20 -58.05 25.17
N PHE A 21 -24.79 -57.60 24.03
CA PHE A 21 -25.92 -58.18 23.24
C PHE A 21 -27.42 -57.82 23.47
N LEU A 22 -27.96 -57.14 22.43
CA LEU A 22 -29.14 -57.49 21.58
C LEU A 22 -30.58 -57.63 22.18
N ILE A 23 -31.54 -56.81 21.68
CA ILE A 23 -32.72 -57.27 20.88
C ILE A 23 -33.60 -56.10 20.33
N ILE A 24 -33.88 -56.21 19.03
CA ILE A 24 -34.99 -55.72 18.17
C ILE A 24 -36.00 -54.69 18.73
N GLY A 25 -36.23 -53.62 17.96
CA GLY A 25 -37.48 -52.84 17.92
C GLY A 25 -37.71 -52.27 16.51
N ILE A 26 -38.90 -52.49 15.91
CA ILE A 26 -39.22 -52.10 14.53
C ILE A 26 -40.21 -50.94 14.53
N LEU A 27 -39.95 -49.92 13.70
CA LEU A 27 -41.01 -49.17 13.01
C LEU A 27 -40.49 -48.68 11.65
N ALA A 28 -41.35 -48.66 10.63
CA ALA A 28 -41.01 -48.25 9.27
C ALA A 28 -41.97 -47.17 8.77
N ILE A 29 -41.44 -46.15 8.09
CA ILE A 29 -42.21 -45.21 7.28
C ILE A 29 -41.51 -45.08 5.94
N VAL A 30 -42.25 -45.33 4.86
CA VAL A 30 -41.79 -45.14 3.47
C VAL A 30 -42.47 -43.89 2.93
N ALA A 31 -41.67 -42.95 2.41
CA ALA A 31 -42.15 -41.83 1.62
C ALA A 31 -41.48 -41.89 0.24
N VAL A 32 -42.29 -42.01 -0.82
CA VAL A 32 -41.78 -42.15 -2.21
C VAL A 32 -41.44 -40.77 -2.76
N ALA A 33 -40.23 -40.61 -3.30
CA ALA A 33 -39.79 -39.37 -3.91
C ALA A 33 -40.47 -39.13 -5.27
N ALA A 34 -41.18 -38.01 -5.41
CA ALA A 34 -41.73 -37.56 -6.68
C ALA A 34 -40.70 -36.66 -7.41
N PHE A 35 -40.24 -37.09 -8.58
CA PHE A 35 -39.30 -36.31 -9.41
C PHE A 35 -40.01 -35.13 -10.10
N GLY A 36 -39.95 -33.96 -9.48
CA GLY A 36 -40.35 -32.69 -10.11
C GLY A 36 -39.30 -32.22 -11.11
N LEU A 37 -39.63 -32.23 -12.41
CA LEU A 37 -38.68 -31.91 -13.48
C LEU A 37 -38.49 -30.38 -13.68
N LEU A 38 -37.78 -29.71 -12.76
CA LEU A 38 -37.36 -28.32 -12.96
C LEU A 38 -36.37 -28.22 -14.13
N ARG A 39 -36.83 -27.64 -15.24
CA ARG A 39 -35.96 -27.25 -16.35
C ARG A 39 -35.16 -26.00 -15.96
N PHE A 40 -33.99 -26.20 -15.35
CA PHE A 40 -32.98 -25.15 -15.30
C PHE A 40 -32.56 -24.80 -16.73
N THR A 41 -32.99 -23.64 -17.21
CA THR A 41 -32.43 -23.01 -18.40
C THR A 41 -30.99 -22.62 -18.08
N GLY A 42 -30.05 -23.52 -18.37
CA GLY A 42 -28.63 -23.33 -18.15
C GLY A 42 -28.06 -22.22 -19.02
N GLN A 43 -28.28 -20.97 -18.61
CA GLN A 43 -27.58 -19.82 -19.12
C GLN A 43 -26.11 -20.03 -18.79
N ARG A 44 -25.32 -20.44 -19.79
CA ARG A 44 -23.87 -20.58 -19.65
C ARG A 44 -23.28 -19.20 -19.51
N PHE A 45 -23.16 -18.74 -18.27
CA PHE A 45 -22.11 -17.81 -17.92
C PHE A 45 -20.80 -18.42 -18.41
N GLY A 46 -20.17 -17.79 -19.40
CA GLY A 46 -18.75 -18.01 -19.64
C GLY A 46 -17.96 -17.56 -18.42
N PRO A 47 -16.67 -17.91 -18.32
CA PRO A 47 -15.84 -17.29 -17.29
C PRO A 47 -15.91 -15.77 -17.47
N GLU A 48 -16.38 -15.07 -16.43
CA GLU A 48 -16.19 -13.62 -16.37
C GLU A 48 -14.70 -13.36 -16.48
N LYS A 49 -14.31 -12.39 -17.31
CA LYS A 49 -12.94 -11.90 -17.27
C LYS A 49 -12.74 -11.26 -15.91
N SER A 50 -11.95 -11.88 -15.04
CA SER A 50 -11.49 -11.29 -13.80
C SER A 50 -10.86 -9.94 -14.12
N GLN A 51 -11.49 -8.84 -13.68
CA GLN A 51 -10.89 -7.52 -13.80
C GLN A 51 -9.53 -7.54 -13.11
N SER A 52 -8.53 -7.01 -13.81
CA SER A 52 -7.12 -7.14 -13.48
C SER A 52 -6.36 -6.06 -14.22
N TRP A 53 -5.36 -5.47 -13.56
CA TRP A 53 -4.57 -4.37 -14.09
C TRP A 53 -3.90 -4.74 -15.42
N GLN A 54 -4.17 -3.95 -16.47
CA GLN A 54 -3.54 -4.09 -17.78
C GLN A 54 -2.61 -2.90 -18.04
N GLU A 55 -1.31 -3.14 -18.22
CA GLU A 55 -0.35 -2.11 -18.69
C GLU A 55 -0.78 -1.58 -20.06
N VAL A 56 -0.63 -0.26 -20.27
CA VAL A 56 -0.94 0.39 -21.56
C VAL A 56 0.30 1.02 -22.18
N GLY A 57 1.16 1.67 -21.39
CA GLY A 57 2.41 2.28 -21.87
C GLY A 57 2.92 3.45 -21.02
N PRO A 58 3.87 4.25 -21.52
CA PRO A 58 4.35 5.47 -20.87
C PRO A 58 3.35 6.62 -20.95
N VAL A 59 3.30 7.46 -19.90
CA VAL A 59 2.62 8.77 -19.89
C VAL A 59 3.58 9.95 -19.76
N ILE A 60 4.66 9.79 -18.98
CA ILE A 60 5.69 10.84 -18.79
C ILE A 60 7.06 10.21 -19.01
N PRO A 61 7.58 10.21 -20.26
CA PRO A 61 8.86 9.59 -20.58
C PRO A 61 10.04 10.45 -20.11
N GLY A 62 11.09 9.80 -19.60
CA GLY A 62 12.31 10.45 -19.14
C GLY A 62 12.91 9.78 -17.90
N THR A 63 13.79 10.48 -17.19
CA THR A 63 14.34 10.01 -15.91
C THR A 63 13.46 10.48 -14.75
N PHE A 64 12.26 9.91 -14.63
CA PHE A 64 11.23 10.32 -13.67
C PHE A 64 10.60 9.14 -12.91
N ALA A 65 10.36 9.33 -11.62
CA ALA A 65 9.78 8.36 -10.68
C ALA A 65 8.95 9.09 -9.60
N ASP A 66 8.58 8.40 -8.52
CA ASP A 66 7.85 8.93 -7.36
C ASP A 66 6.61 9.77 -7.74
N ALA A 67 5.67 9.17 -8.44
CA ALA A 67 4.49 9.86 -8.94
C ALA A 67 3.39 9.99 -7.88
N GLU A 68 2.61 11.07 -7.92
CA GLU A 68 1.48 11.34 -7.02
C GLU A 68 0.37 12.10 -7.77
N VAL A 69 -0.90 11.64 -7.71
CA VAL A 69 -2.00 12.17 -8.53
C VAL A 69 -3.15 12.75 -7.71
N VAL A 70 -3.40 14.05 -7.88
CA VAL A 70 -4.48 14.78 -7.20
C VAL A 70 -5.58 15.26 -8.16
N ASP A 71 -6.82 15.31 -7.64
CA ASP A 71 -7.97 15.93 -8.29
C ASP A 71 -8.05 17.43 -7.96
N LEU A 72 -7.95 18.29 -8.98
CA LEU A 72 -8.01 19.75 -8.80
C LEU A 72 -9.44 20.24 -8.47
N GLY A 73 -10.47 19.42 -8.71
CA GLY A 73 -11.87 19.68 -8.37
C GLY A 73 -12.69 20.35 -9.47
N ASP A 74 -12.10 20.58 -10.64
CA ASP A 74 -12.70 21.22 -11.83
C ASP A 74 -12.79 20.28 -13.05
N GLY A 75 -12.51 18.98 -12.86
CA GLY A 75 -12.38 18.00 -13.94
C GLY A 75 -10.97 17.90 -14.52
N GLN A 76 -9.99 18.59 -13.92
CA GLN A 76 -8.57 18.43 -14.21
C GLN A 76 -7.86 17.71 -13.05
N TYR A 77 -6.90 16.87 -13.40
CA TYR A 77 -6.02 16.17 -12.47
C TYR A 77 -4.59 16.68 -12.64
N ARG A 78 -3.83 16.74 -11.55
CA ARG A 78 -2.39 17.05 -11.58
C ARG A 78 -1.61 15.83 -11.06
N ILE A 79 -0.58 15.44 -11.80
CA ILE A 79 0.43 14.47 -11.36
C ILE A 79 1.70 15.24 -10.98
N TYR A 80 2.18 15.03 -9.76
CA TYR A 80 3.52 15.43 -9.32
C TYR A 80 4.48 14.25 -9.52
N TYR A 81 5.77 14.53 -9.73
CA TYR A 81 6.78 13.48 -9.91
C TYR A 81 8.19 13.99 -9.66
N SER A 82 9.06 13.13 -9.12
CA SER A 82 10.49 13.39 -8.93
C SER A 82 11.28 13.15 -10.23
N ALA A 83 12.37 13.89 -10.43
CA ALA A 83 13.48 13.41 -11.25
C ALA A 83 14.24 12.26 -10.54
N GLU A 84 14.76 11.30 -11.30
CA GLU A 84 15.63 10.25 -10.76
C GLU A 84 17.02 10.80 -10.37
N PRO A 85 17.72 10.22 -9.37
CA PRO A 85 19.06 10.66 -8.94
C PRO A 85 20.13 10.71 -10.04
N GLU A 86 19.99 9.89 -11.08
CA GLU A 86 20.87 9.83 -12.25
C GLU A 86 20.73 11.06 -13.18
N THR A 87 19.72 11.90 -12.96
CA THR A 87 19.45 13.10 -13.77
C THR A 87 20.59 14.12 -13.62
N VAL A 88 21.11 14.64 -14.75
CA VAL A 88 22.20 15.61 -14.74
C VAL A 88 21.76 16.90 -14.04
N GLY A 89 22.41 17.22 -12.92
CA GLY A 89 22.04 18.35 -12.08
C GLY A 89 20.91 18.06 -11.08
N PHE A 90 20.68 16.79 -10.74
CA PHE A 90 19.72 16.39 -9.70
C PHE A 90 19.95 17.10 -8.36
N GLU A 91 18.87 17.66 -7.81
CA GLU A 91 18.79 18.32 -6.49
C GLU A 91 17.56 17.82 -5.71
N GLY A 92 16.94 16.70 -6.11
CA GLY A 92 15.58 16.35 -5.67
C GLY A 92 14.56 17.36 -6.22
N GLN A 93 14.44 17.44 -7.55
CA GLN A 93 13.45 18.29 -8.21
C GLN A 93 12.12 17.57 -8.39
N VAL A 94 11.04 18.18 -7.87
CA VAL A 94 9.65 17.78 -8.16
C VAL A 94 9.11 18.63 -9.30
N TYR A 95 8.50 17.98 -10.29
CA TYR A 95 7.79 18.60 -11.42
C TYR A 95 6.29 18.32 -11.33
N SER A 96 5.53 18.85 -12.29
CA SER A 96 4.10 18.51 -12.41
C SER A 96 3.64 18.46 -13.87
N ALA A 97 2.54 17.76 -14.10
CA ALA A 97 1.80 17.74 -15.36
C ALA A 97 0.29 17.66 -15.08
N VAL A 98 -0.53 18.08 -16.03
CA VAL A 98 -2.00 18.08 -15.90
C VAL A 98 -2.69 17.31 -17.02
N SER A 99 -3.83 16.68 -16.69
CA SER A 99 -4.65 15.91 -17.61
C SER A 99 -6.14 16.04 -17.27
N GLN A 100 -7.00 15.74 -18.25
CA GLN A 100 -8.46 15.59 -18.06
C GLN A 100 -8.95 14.15 -18.31
N ASP A 101 -8.06 13.25 -18.75
CA ASP A 101 -8.42 11.88 -19.17
C ASP A 101 -7.51 10.79 -18.58
N GLY A 102 -6.42 11.14 -17.88
CA GLY A 102 -5.47 10.22 -17.28
C GLY A 102 -4.46 9.62 -18.27
N VAL A 103 -4.55 9.97 -19.55
CA VAL A 103 -3.69 9.43 -20.62
C VAL A 103 -2.82 10.53 -21.21
N ASN A 104 -3.43 11.66 -21.55
CA ASN A 104 -2.76 12.80 -22.14
C ASN A 104 -2.34 13.77 -21.04
N TRP A 105 -1.10 13.64 -20.57
CA TRP A 105 -0.50 14.49 -19.55
C TRP A 105 0.35 15.58 -20.18
N LYS A 106 0.03 16.85 -19.87
CA LYS A 106 0.78 18.02 -20.32
C LYS A 106 1.63 18.56 -19.17
N GLN A 107 2.95 18.51 -19.32
CA GLN A 107 3.89 19.09 -18.35
C GLN A 107 3.63 20.60 -18.14
N GLU A 108 3.71 21.03 -16.88
CA GLU A 108 3.58 22.43 -16.47
C GLU A 108 4.96 23.08 -16.36
N GLU A 109 5.07 24.37 -16.71
CA GLU A 109 6.37 25.04 -16.80
C GLU A 109 7.00 25.28 -15.41
N GLY A 110 8.23 24.80 -15.23
CA GLY A 110 9.05 25.02 -14.05
C GLY A 110 9.03 23.90 -13.01
N ILE A 111 9.89 24.05 -12.01
CA ILE A 111 10.07 23.13 -10.88
C ILE A 111 9.06 23.51 -9.79
N ARG A 112 8.40 22.54 -9.16
CA ARG A 112 7.50 22.73 -8.01
C ARG A 112 8.30 22.92 -6.72
N MET A 113 9.22 22.00 -6.45
CA MET A 113 10.12 22.03 -5.30
C MET A 113 11.51 21.51 -5.66
N LYS A 114 12.52 21.95 -4.91
CA LYS A 114 13.87 21.36 -4.88
C LYS A 114 14.14 20.78 -3.50
N TRP A 115 15.09 19.86 -3.41
CA TRP A 115 15.46 19.14 -2.19
C TRP A 115 14.31 18.31 -1.61
N ALA A 116 13.35 17.92 -2.45
CA ALA A 116 12.18 17.13 -2.13
C ALA A 116 12.16 15.88 -3.03
N ILE A 117 12.01 14.71 -2.42
CA ILE A 117 11.74 13.43 -3.12
C ILE A 117 10.62 12.70 -2.40
N PHE A 118 9.95 11.79 -3.11
CA PHE A 118 8.67 11.20 -2.71
C PHE A 118 7.62 12.29 -2.37
N PRO A 119 7.10 13.04 -3.36
CA PRO A 119 6.02 14.01 -3.14
C PRO A 119 4.70 13.30 -2.80
N ASP A 120 4.03 13.72 -1.73
CA ASP A 120 2.73 13.21 -1.24
C ASP A 120 1.82 14.41 -0.98
N VAL A 121 0.72 14.58 -1.74
CA VAL A 121 0.05 15.89 -1.87
C VAL A 121 -1.42 15.86 -1.46
N VAL A 122 -1.67 16.24 -0.20
CA VAL A 122 -3.04 16.37 0.32
C VAL A 122 -3.65 17.75 0.02
N LYS A 123 -4.93 17.75 -0.35
CA LYS A 123 -5.77 18.96 -0.38
C LYS A 123 -6.40 19.18 1.00
N LEU A 124 -6.24 20.37 1.55
CA LEU A 124 -6.71 20.74 2.89
C LEU A 124 -8.14 21.30 2.86
N SER A 125 -8.76 21.37 4.03
CA SER A 125 -10.15 21.81 4.23
C SER A 125 -10.43 23.26 3.83
N ASP A 126 -9.40 24.11 3.80
CA ASP A 126 -9.47 25.51 3.37
C ASP A 126 -9.21 25.70 1.86
N GLY A 127 -8.99 24.60 1.13
CA GLY A 127 -8.68 24.59 -0.30
C GLY A 127 -7.21 24.78 -0.65
N THR A 128 -6.32 24.96 0.34
CA THR A 128 -4.87 24.92 0.12
C THR A 128 -4.37 23.49 -0.07
N TRP A 129 -3.11 23.35 -0.48
CA TRP A 129 -2.43 22.08 -0.71
C TRP A 129 -1.24 21.96 0.24
N ARG A 130 -1.00 20.76 0.76
CA ARG A 130 0.23 20.43 1.50
C ARG A 130 0.93 19.26 0.83
N MET A 131 2.20 19.47 0.48
CA MET A 131 3.11 18.43 0.00
C MET A 131 3.95 17.96 1.18
N TYR A 132 3.88 16.68 1.50
CA TYR A 132 4.88 15.98 2.31
C TYR A 132 6.00 15.48 1.41
N PHE A 133 7.23 15.47 1.91
CA PHE A 133 8.41 15.02 1.16
C PHE A 133 9.55 14.59 2.09
N GLN A 134 10.41 13.68 1.63
CA GLN A 134 11.67 13.38 2.30
C GLN A 134 12.71 14.48 1.98
N ASN A 135 13.35 15.02 3.02
CA ASN A 135 14.53 15.87 2.92
C ASN A 135 15.53 15.55 4.02
N ALA A 136 16.80 15.32 3.67
CA ALA A 136 17.87 14.99 4.62
C ALA A 136 17.55 13.80 5.56
N GLY A 137 16.83 12.78 5.04
CA GLY A 137 16.50 11.55 5.77
C GLY A 137 15.30 11.64 6.73
N VAL A 138 14.60 12.78 6.76
CA VAL A 138 13.37 13.00 7.55
C VAL A 138 12.24 13.51 6.66
N ILE A 139 10.99 13.33 7.09
CA ILE A 139 9.82 13.84 6.35
C ILE A 139 9.50 15.26 6.81
N LYS A 140 9.36 16.17 5.86
CA LYS A 140 8.95 17.57 6.03
C LYS A 140 7.63 17.83 5.30
N SER A 141 7.17 19.08 5.32
CA SER A 141 6.06 19.51 4.47
C SER A 141 6.23 20.94 3.98
N ALA A 142 5.54 21.27 2.89
CA ALA A 142 5.39 22.60 2.35
C ALA A 142 3.91 22.85 1.99
N ILE A 143 3.48 24.10 2.07
CA ILE A 143 2.11 24.53 1.78
C ILE A 143 2.05 25.38 0.49
N SER A 144 0.92 25.32 -0.21
CA SER A 144 0.68 26.03 -1.47
C SER A 144 -0.80 26.41 -1.62
N SER A 145 -1.08 27.57 -2.22
CA SER A 145 -2.43 28.03 -2.56
C SER A 145 -2.87 27.71 -4.00
N ASP A 146 -1.94 27.27 -4.86
CA ASP A 146 -2.15 27.01 -6.30
C ASP A 146 -1.71 25.58 -6.72
N GLY A 147 -1.02 24.84 -5.83
CA GLY A 147 -0.39 23.56 -6.11
C GLY A 147 0.82 23.67 -7.05
N LEU A 148 1.33 24.88 -7.29
CA LEU A 148 2.43 25.19 -8.20
C LEU A 148 3.61 25.87 -7.50
N SER A 149 3.29 26.73 -6.54
CA SER A 149 4.20 27.59 -5.79
C SER A 149 4.19 27.13 -4.32
N TRP A 150 5.29 26.57 -3.84
CA TRP A 150 5.37 25.88 -2.55
C TRP A 150 6.24 26.65 -1.54
N THR A 151 5.83 26.64 -0.26
CA THR A 151 6.57 27.27 0.85
C THR A 151 6.75 26.27 1.98
N ASP A 152 8.01 25.99 2.37
CA ASP A 152 8.34 25.09 3.48
C ASP A 152 7.60 25.46 4.78
N GLU A 153 6.96 24.48 5.41
CA GLU A 153 6.36 24.61 6.73
C GLU A 153 7.38 24.22 7.81
N PRO A 154 7.51 24.99 8.91
CA PRO A 154 8.57 24.77 9.89
C PRO A 154 8.42 23.43 10.64
N GLY A 155 9.56 22.81 10.95
CA GLY A 155 9.66 21.59 11.75
C GLY A 155 9.90 20.31 10.92
N ILE A 156 9.65 19.17 11.56
CA ILE A 156 9.76 17.82 11.00
C ILE A 156 8.40 17.14 11.26
N ARG A 157 7.92 16.33 10.31
CA ARG A 157 6.67 15.57 10.43
C ARG A 157 6.93 14.20 11.02
N ILE A 158 7.93 13.50 10.49
CA ILE A 158 8.41 12.20 10.95
C ILE A 158 9.94 12.20 10.90
N ASP A 159 10.58 11.78 11.98
CA ASP A 159 12.03 11.52 12.06
C ASP A 159 12.34 10.00 12.10
N SER A 160 13.61 9.64 12.11
CA SER A 160 14.07 8.24 12.16
C SER A 160 14.01 7.58 13.56
N ASN A 161 13.56 8.29 14.60
CA ASN A 161 13.44 7.76 15.96
C ASN A 161 12.19 6.87 16.08
N GLU A 162 12.34 5.55 16.08
CA GLU A 162 11.22 4.60 16.12
C GLU A 162 11.38 3.53 17.21
N GLN A 163 10.31 3.17 17.90
CA GLN A 163 10.41 2.36 19.12
C GLN A 163 10.77 0.91 18.81
N GLY A 164 12.00 0.52 19.16
CA GLY A 164 12.52 -0.83 18.93
C GLY A 164 13.19 -1.02 17.57
N PHE A 165 13.35 0.04 16.78
CA PHE A 165 14.01 0.01 15.48
C PHE A 165 15.20 0.98 15.45
N SER A 166 16.19 0.67 14.60
CA SER A 166 17.28 1.59 14.26
C SER A 166 17.15 1.89 12.78
N LEU A 167 16.66 3.09 12.47
CA LEU A 167 16.39 3.54 11.11
C LEU A 167 17.46 4.57 10.71
N GLU A 168 18.01 4.45 9.51
CA GLU A 168 18.91 5.46 8.94
C GLU A 168 18.14 6.69 8.44
N ASN A 169 17.02 6.45 7.78
CA ASN A 169 16.15 7.47 7.21
C ASN A 169 14.69 7.01 7.20
N VAL A 170 13.79 7.99 7.04
CA VAL A 170 12.37 7.81 6.77
C VAL A 170 11.94 8.62 5.54
N GLY A 171 11.00 8.10 4.76
CA GLY A 171 10.51 8.71 3.52
C GLY A 171 9.47 7.85 2.82
N ALA A 172 9.32 8.01 1.50
CA ALA A 172 8.37 7.28 0.66
C ALA A 172 6.96 7.18 1.28
N GLN A 173 6.52 8.31 1.82
CA GLN A 173 5.27 8.43 2.56
C GLN A 173 4.08 8.70 1.64
N SER A 174 2.89 8.31 2.09
CA SER A 174 1.62 8.78 1.54
C SER A 174 0.67 9.09 2.70
N THR A 175 -0.13 10.15 2.56
CA THR A 175 -0.99 10.68 3.61
C THR A 175 -2.44 10.79 3.16
N VAL A 176 -3.35 10.11 3.86
CA VAL A 176 -4.79 10.30 3.66
C VAL A 176 -5.37 11.22 4.72
N TRP A 177 -6.25 12.14 4.29
CA TRP A 177 -7.11 12.90 5.18
C TRP A 177 -8.53 12.28 5.25
N LEU A 178 -9.01 12.08 6.48
CA LEU A 178 -10.28 11.44 6.80
C LEU A 178 -11.36 12.46 7.18
N GLU A 179 -12.63 12.06 7.03
CA GLU A 179 -13.80 12.92 7.28
C GLU A 179 -13.94 13.37 8.75
N ASP A 180 -13.32 12.65 9.69
CA ASP A 180 -13.24 13.04 11.12
C ASP A 180 -12.11 14.04 11.43
N GLY A 181 -11.43 14.54 10.39
CA GLY A 181 -10.29 15.44 10.46
C GLY A 181 -8.95 14.76 10.76
N THR A 182 -8.89 13.42 10.88
CA THR A 182 -7.60 12.71 11.06
C THR A 182 -6.80 12.67 9.77
N PHE A 183 -5.52 13.00 9.85
CA PHE A 183 -4.51 12.61 8.87
C PHE A 183 -3.91 11.27 9.29
N ILE A 184 -3.79 10.33 8.35
CA ILE A 184 -3.00 9.11 8.54
C ILE A 184 -1.88 9.10 7.50
N MET A 185 -0.64 9.11 7.97
CA MET A 185 0.55 8.97 7.13
C MET A 185 1.12 7.57 7.30
N LEU A 186 1.38 6.88 6.19
CA LEU A 186 2.33 5.77 6.16
C LEU A 186 3.69 6.30 5.77
N TYR A 187 4.77 5.78 6.36
CA TYR A 187 6.15 6.13 5.99
C TYR A 187 7.05 4.90 6.01
N ARG A 188 7.96 4.82 5.04
CA ARG A 188 9.04 3.84 5.04
C ARG A 188 10.04 4.19 6.13
N GLY A 189 10.48 3.21 6.89
CA GLY A 189 11.71 3.25 7.67
C GLY A 189 12.77 2.35 7.04
N THR A 190 13.98 2.89 6.85
CA THR A 190 15.11 2.19 6.24
C THR A 190 16.04 1.65 7.32
N ILE A 191 16.10 0.33 7.47
CA ILE A 191 17.03 -0.37 8.36
C ILE A 191 18.30 -0.68 7.57
N ASN A 192 19.45 -0.10 7.98
CA ASN A 192 20.77 -0.36 7.37
C ASN A 192 21.30 -1.75 7.77
N GLN A 193 20.66 -2.80 7.25
CA GLN A 193 21.09 -4.19 7.17
C GLN A 193 20.24 -4.91 6.10
N PRO A 194 20.79 -5.86 5.32
CA PRO A 194 20.02 -6.59 4.33
C PRO A 194 19.13 -7.64 4.99
N TYR A 195 17.99 -7.94 4.39
CA TYR A 195 17.13 -9.03 4.86
C TYR A 195 17.83 -10.38 4.67
N GLN A 196 17.81 -11.21 5.72
CA GLN A 196 18.52 -12.49 5.73
C GLN A 196 17.65 -13.57 5.08
N THR A 197 18.03 -13.95 3.86
CA THR A 197 17.35 -14.97 3.04
C THR A 197 18.36 -15.75 2.20
N SER A 198 17.95 -16.90 1.67
CA SER A 198 18.70 -17.66 0.66
C SER A 198 18.59 -17.04 -0.75
N GLU A 199 17.61 -16.16 -0.97
CA GLU A 199 17.40 -15.42 -2.21
C GLU A 199 18.48 -14.36 -2.43
N LYS A 200 18.93 -14.18 -3.68
CA LYS A 200 19.92 -13.16 -4.02
C LYS A 200 19.26 -11.79 -4.23
N ILE A 201 18.85 -11.15 -3.14
CA ILE A 201 18.27 -9.80 -3.16
C ILE A 201 19.30 -8.74 -3.62
N PRO A 202 18.86 -7.66 -4.32
CA PRO A 202 19.74 -6.58 -4.75
C PRO A 202 19.97 -5.49 -3.68
N ASN A 203 19.00 -5.22 -2.80
CA ASN A 203 19.12 -4.17 -1.80
C ASN A 203 20.09 -4.59 -0.68
N LYS A 204 20.82 -3.62 -0.13
CA LYS A 204 21.73 -3.81 1.02
C LYS A 204 21.04 -3.54 2.36
N ASP A 205 19.82 -3.03 2.30
CA ASP A 205 19.06 -2.45 3.38
C ASP A 205 17.65 -3.05 3.40
N THR A 206 16.99 -3.01 4.55
CA THR A 206 15.64 -3.55 4.75
C THR A 206 14.66 -2.40 4.94
N HIS A 207 13.66 -2.33 4.07
CA HIS A 207 12.64 -1.27 4.09
C HIS A 207 11.37 -1.82 4.72
N VAL A 208 10.74 -1.13 5.66
CA VAL A 208 9.44 -1.51 6.26
C VAL A 208 8.54 -0.30 6.40
N TYR A 209 7.21 -0.45 6.37
CA TYR A 209 6.29 0.65 6.61
C TYR A 209 5.84 0.74 8.06
N PHE A 210 5.89 1.96 8.59
CA PHE A 210 5.26 2.39 9.83
C PHE A 210 4.09 3.32 9.51
N TRP A 211 3.25 3.61 10.51
CA TRP A 211 2.16 4.57 10.37
C TRP A 211 2.08 5.54 11.55
N ALA A 212 1.53 6.73 11.29
CA ALA A 212 1.29 7.76 12.30
C ALA A 212 -0.02 8.51 12.03
N THR A 213 -0.60 9.08 13.09
CA THR A 213 -1.85 9.85 13.01
C THR A 213 -1.63 11.30 13.44
N SER A 214 -2.34 12.24 12.81
CA SER A 214 -2.33 13.66 13.21
C SER A 214 -3.74 14.27 13.15
N LYS A 215 -3.96 15.39 13.85
CA LYS A 215 -5.17 16.23 13.77
C LYS A 215 -4.92 17.61 13.15
N ASP A 216 -3.66 17.96 12.82
CA ASP A 216 -3.28 19.20 12.13
C ASP A 216 -2.47 18.96 10.83
N GLY A 217 -2.00 17.72 10.62
CA GLY A 217 -1.14 17.33 9.51
C GLY A 217 0.28 17.87 9.64
N LEU A 218 0.69 18.32 10.83
CA LEU A 218 2.00 18.92 11.15
C LEU A 218 2.71 18.21 12.30
N ASN A 219 1.96 17.73 13.30
CA ASN A 219 2.43 16.99 14.45
C ASN A 219 1.85 15.58 14.40
N PHE A 220 2.69 14.57 14.16
CA PHE A 220 2.25 13.18 13.97
C PHE A 220 2.61 12.30 15.18
N GLU A 221 1.64 11.54 15.67
CA GLU A 221 1.80 10.55 16.72
C GLU A 221 2.06 9.17 16.07
N LYS A 222 3.28 8.65 16.22
CA LYS A 222 3.70 7.35 15.69
C LYS A 222 2.91 6.21 16.33
N LYS A 223 2.44 5.27 15.52
CA LYS A 223 1.63 4.11 15.92
C LYS A 223 2.34 2.77 15.74
N GLY A 224 3.59 2.79 15.29
CA GLY A 224 4.42 1.61 15.06
C GLY A 224 4.23 1.00 13.68
N LEU A 225 4.54 -0.29 13.57
CA LEU A 225 4.67 -1.02 12.31
C LEU A 225 3.32 -1.21 11.61
N ALA A 226 3.27 -0.97 10.31
CA ALA A 226 2.10 -1.16 9.44
C ALA A 226 2.29 -2.33 8.46
N ILE A 227 3.44 -2.40 7.76
CA ILE A 227 3.77 -3.47 6.81
C ILE A 227 5.20 -3.96 7.06
N ASP A 228 5.34 -5.22 7.44
CA ASP A 228 6.64 -5.87 7.66
C ASP A 228 7.09 -6.65 6.41
N SER A 229 8.13 -6.16 5.74
CA SER A 229 8.70 -6.79 4.54
C SER A 229 9.59 -8.00 4.81
N ARG A 230 9.88 -8.32 6.09
CA ARG A 230 10.88 -9.32 6.51
C ARG A 230 10.35 -10.76 6.39
N ASN A 231 9.74 -11.06 5.25
CA ASN A 231 9.05 -12.29 4.93
C ASN A 231 9.45 -12.81 3.53
N GLU A 232 9.03 -14.02 3.17
CA GLU A 232 9.41 -14.69 1.91
C GLU A 232 8.80 -14.08 0.63
N THR A 233 7.73 -13.28 0.77
CA THR A 233 7.03 -12.58 -0.32
C THR A 233 7.73 -11.29 -0.70
N LEU A 234 8.02 -10.43 0.28
CA LEU A 234 8.59 -9.09 0.08
C LEU A 234 10.13 -9.05 0.17
N LEU A 235 10.75 -10.06 0.78
CA LEU A 235 12.21 -10.24 0.88
C LEU A 235 12.98 -9.00 1.37
N GLY A 236 12.40 -8.24 2.30
CA GLY A 236 13.01 -7.04 2.88
C GLY A 236 12.78 -5.74 2.10
N ALA A 237 12.10 -5.77 0.96
CA ALA A 237 11.78 -4.58 0.17
C ALA A 237 10.28 -4.29 0.18
N VAL A 238 9.92 -3.07 0.58
CA VAL A 238 8.62 -2.45 0.34
C VAL A 238 8.84 -0.95 0.25
N ASP A 239 8.28 -0.31 -0.77
CA ASP A 239 8.44 1.13 -1.03
C ASP A 239 7.21 1.68 -1.77
N GLY A 240 7.16 3.01 -1.95
CA GLY A 240 6.12 3.71 -2.70
C GLY A 240 4.70 3.39 -2.22
N ALA A 241 4.40 3.73 -0.96
CA ALA A 241 3.04 3.61 -0.43
C ALA A 241 2.09 4.64 -1.05
N GLU A 242 0.84 4.22 -1.29
CA GLU A 242 -0.23 5.07 -1.86
C GLU A 242 -1.58 4.75 -1.21
N TRP A 243 -2.31 5.78 -0.77
CA TRP A 243 -3.61 5.66 -0.09
C TRP A 243 -4.80 5.79 -1.05
N VAL A 244 -5.56 4.70 -1.21
CA VAL A 244 -6.67 4.63 -2.16
C VAL A 244 -7.99 4.37 -1.44
N LYS A 245 -8.93 5.32 -1.55
CA LYS A 245 -10.35 5.12 -1.22
C LYS A 245 -11.00 4.34 -2.38
N TRP A 246 -10.90 3.01 -2.33
CA TRP A 246 -11.24 2.11 -3.44
C TRP A 246 -12.75 2.03 -3.69
N ASP A 247 -13.51 1.94 -2.59
CA ASP A 247 -14.96 2.16 -2.53
C ASP A 247 -15.34 2.83 -1.18
N PRO A 248 -16.60 3.23 -0.94
CA PRO A 248 -17.00 3.93 0.30
C PRO A 248 -16.81 3.15 1.61
N SER A 249 -16.46 1.87 1.54
CA SER A 249 -16.22 0.97 2.67
C SER A 249 -14.79 0.39 2.72
N GLU A 250 -14.02 0.53 1.63
CA GLU A 250 -12.68 -0.03 1.51
C GLU A 250 -11.61 1.06 1.26
N MET A 251 -10.68 1.21 2.20
CA MET A 251 -9.48 2.03 2.06
C MET A 251 -8.24 1.12 1.98
N ARG A 252 -7.49 1.21 0.88
CA ARG A 252 -6.29 0.41 0.62
C ARG A 252 -5.04 1.27 0.74
N VAL A 253 -3.93 0.63 1.09
CA VAL A 253 -2.58 1.12 0.80
C VAL A 253 -2.00 0.22 -0.28
N TYR A 254 -1.66 0.77 -1.45
CA TYR A 254 -0.84 0.08 -2.44
C TYR A 254 0.65 0.33 -2.15
N VAL A 255 1.50 -0.64 -2.45
CA VAL A 255 2.97 -0.59 -2.28
C VAL A 255 3.63 -1.46 -3.35
N TRP A 256 4.91 -1.22 -3.68
CA TRP A 256 5.67 -2.10 -4.56
C TRP A 256 6.77 -2.90 -3.85
N SER A 257 7.17 -4.01 -4.47
CA SER A 257 8.29 -4.85 -4.07
C SER A 257 8.83 -5.63 -5.30
N TYR A 258 9.82 -6.50 -5.11
CA TYR A 258 10.58 -7.15 -6.20
C TYR A 258 9.74 -7.95 -7.22
N ALA A 259 8.52 -8.34 -6.89
CA ALA A 259 7.61 -9.05 -7.80
C ALA A 259 6.64 -8.12 -8.57
N GLY A 260 6.37 -6.92 -8.05
CA GLY A 260 5.34 -6.00 -8.55
C GLY A 260 4.64 -5.22 -7.43
N VAL A 261 3.41 -4.78 -7.71
CA VAL A 261 2.54 -4.02 -6.81
C VAL A 261 1.61 -4.94 -6.02
N PHE A 262 1.45 -4.60 -4.75
CA PHE A 262 0.61 -5.26 -3.74
C PHE A 262 -0.29 -4.21 -3.06
N HIS A 263 -1.33 -4.64 -2.36
CA HIS A 263 -2.03 -3.79 -1.40
C HIS A 263 -2.31 -4.48 -0.05
N VAL A 264 -2.46 -3.65 0.99
CA VAL A 264 -3.13 -3.99 2.25
C VAL A 264 -4.39 -3.14 2.39
N THR A 265 -5.44 -3.69 2.98
CA THR A 265 -6.66 -2.94 3.32
C THR A 265 -6.56 -2.45 4.76
N TYR A 266 -6.77 -1.16 4.99
CA TYR A 266 -6.81 -0.55 6.31
C TYR A 266 -8.23 -0.57 6.87
N LYS A 267 -8.35 -0.90 8.16
CA LYS A 267 -9.59 -0.73 8.91
C LYS A 267 -9.32 -0.55 10.41
N ASP A 268 -10.00 0.43 11.02
CA ASP A 268 -10.08 0.62 12.48
C ASP A 268 -8.72 0.58 13.22
N GLY A 269 -7.66 1.13 12.60
CA GLY A 269 -6.29 1.14 13.14
C GLY A 269 -5.47 -0.13 12.86
N THR A 270 -5.91 -0.98 11.95
CA THR A 270 -5.26 -2.24 11.56
C THR A 270 -5.09 -2.34 10.04
N PHE A 271 -4.13 -3.15 9.59
CA PHE A 271 -3.85 -3.44 8.19
C PHE A 271 -4.00 -4.94 7.93
N SER A 272 -4.48 -5.32 6.74
CA SER A 272 -4.62 -6.72 6.33
C SER A 272 -3.28 -7.40 6.02
N GLU A 273 -3.34 -8.70 5.74
CA GLU A 273 -2.31 -9.39 4.96
C GLU A 273 -2.18 -8.77 3.55
N LEU A 274 -1.05 -9.02 2.90
CA LEU A 274 -0.71 -8.48 1.57
C LEU A 274 -1.44 -9.25 0.46
N ASN A 275 -2.15 -8.52 -0.40
CA ASN A 275 -2.72 -9.00 -1.65
C ASN A 275 -1.80 -8.57 -2.81
N PHE A 276 -1.65 -9.41 -3.84
CA PHE A 276 -0.90 -9.06 -5.05
C PHE A 276 -1.86 -8.55 -6.14
N ASP A 277 -1.52 -7.43 -6.78
CA ASP A 277 -2.38 -6.78 -7.77
C ASP A 277 -1.84 -6.84 -9.20
N PHE A 278 -0.54 -6.54 -9.38
CA PHE A 278 -0.03 -6.21 -10.70
C PHE A 278 1.49 -6.41 -10.83
N THR A 279 1.90 -6.89 -12.01
CA THR A 279 3.29 -6.81 -12.49
C THR A 279 3.28 -6.61 -14.01
N ASN A 280 4.31 -5.94 -14.54
CA ASN A 280 4.54 -5.83 -15.99
C ASN A 280 5.31 -7.05 -16.54
N ASN A 281 5.67 -8.01 -15.69
CA ASN A 281 6.32 -9.26 -16.10
C ASN A 281 5.30 -10.26 -16.67
N LYS A 282 5.73 -11.07 -17.65
CA LYS A 282 4.91 -12.16 -18.24
C LYS A 282 4.77 -13.37 -17.33
N ASP A 283 5.68 -13.51 -16.38
CA ASP A 283 5.60 -14.47 -15.29
C ASP A 283 5.26 -13.71 -14.00
N SER A 284 4.07 -13.94 -13.45
CA SER A 284 3.61 -13.29 -12.21
C SER A 284 4.35 -13.77 -10.96
N MET A 285 5.16 -14.83 -11.05
CA MET A 285 6.00 -15.33 -9.96
C MET A 285 7.44 -14.79 -10.03
N ALA A 286 7.80 -14.08 -11.10
CA ALA A 286 9.18 -13.66 -11.35
C ALA A 286 9.57 -12.42 -10.54
N LYS A 287 10.41 -12.65 -9.52
CA LYS A 287 11.08 -11.62 -8.72
C LYS A 287 12.20 -10.94 -9.51
N PHE A 288 12.54 -9.72 -9.13
CA PHE A 288 13.69 -8.94 -9.64
C PHE A 288 13.61 -8.64 -11.15
N ALA A 289 12.41 -8.29 -11.65
CA ALA A 289 12.26 -7.76 -13.00
C ALA A 289 13.18 -6.54 -13.20
N PRO A 290 13.87 -6.36 -14.36
CA PRO A 290 14.83 -5.26 -14.55
C PRO A 290 14.23 -3.85 -14.48
N ASN A 291 12.91 -3.74 -14.63
CA ASN A 291 12.09 -2.53 -14.55
C ASN A 291 10.71 -2.99 -14.04
N PRO A 292 10.55 -3.25 -12.73
CA PRO A 292 9.23 -3.58 -12.17
C PRO A 292 8.33 -2.35 -12.23
N PRO A 293 7.01 -2.48 -12.01
CA PRO A 293 6.18 -1.32 -11.69
C PRO A 293 6.53 -0.84 -10.28
N SER A 294 7.36 0.21 -10.18
CA SER A 294 7.74 0.83 -8.91
C SER A 294 6.88 2.05 -8.60
N ASP A 295 6.90 2.46 -7.34
CA ASP A 295 6.40 3.76 -6.85
C ASP A 295 4.98 4.13 -7.37
N PRO A 296 3.98 3.27 -7.08
CA PRO A 296 2.63 3.38 -7.65
C PRO A 296 1.82 4.53 -7.04
N THR A 297 1.11 5.30 -7.88
CA THR A 297 -0.01 6.18 -7.48
C THR A 297 -1.28 5.80 -8.24
N LEU A 298 -2.46 5.93 -7.62
CA LEU A 298 -3.72 5.42 -8.15
C LEU A 298 -4.86 6.45 -8.10
N ALA A 299 -5.38 6.79 -9.28
CA ALA A 299 -6.48 7.74 -9.44
C ALA A 299 -7.67 7.14 -10.20
N LYS A 300 -8.88 7.56 -9.82
CA LYS A 300 -10.13 7.19 -10.50
C LYS A 300 -10.60 8.32 -11.41
N ILE A 301 -10.08 8.35 -12.64
CA ILE A 301 -10.32 9.41 -13.60
C ILE A 301 -11.47 9.04 -14.53
N ASN A 302 -12.48 9.91 -14.62
CA ASN A 302 -13.70 9.71 -15.43
C ASN A 302 -14.39 8.35 -15.16
N GLY A 303 -14.37 7.88 -13.90
CA GLY A 303 -14.96 6.62 -13.45
C GLY A 303 -14.13 5.36 -13.68
N LYS A 304 -13.02 5.46 -14.42
CA LYS A 304 -12.07 4.36 -14.69
C LYS A 304 -10.88 4.42 -13.74
N TRP A 305 -10.33 3.27 -13.36
CA TRP A 305 -9.14 3.21 -12.50
C TRP A 305 -7.84 3.24 -13.32
N PHE A 306 -6.90 4.05 -12.84
CA PHE A 306 -5.53 4.17 -13.36
C PHE A 306 -4.55 3.91 -12.22
N MET A 307 -3.49 3.18 -12.50
CA MET A 307 -2.30 3.03 -11.66
C MET A 307 -1.11 3.52 -12.47
N TYR A 308 -0.47 4.59 -12.01
CA TYR A 308 0.77 5.11 -12.60
C TYR A 308 1.94 4.57 -11.79
N PHE A 309 3.05 4.25 -12.45
CA PHE A 309 4.22 3.63 -11.81
C PHE A 309 5.51 3.96 -12.56
N GLY A 310 6.63 4.00 -11.84
CA GLY A 310 7.96 4.18 -12.42
C GLY A 310 8.41 2.96 -13.23
N GLN A 311 9.16 3.23 -14.30
CA GLN A 311 10.10 2.27 -14.91
C GLN A 311 11.45 2.97 -15.09
N HIS A 312 12.46 2.51 -14.35
CA HIS A 312 13.75 3.19 -14.19
C HIS A 312 14.40 3.62 -15.52
N THR A 313 14.77 4.90 -15.63
CA THR A 313 15.29 5.60 -16.83
C THR A 313 14.36 5.66 -18.05
N LYS A 314 13.15 5.10 -17.98
CA LYS A 314 12.11 5.22 -19.04
C LYS A 314 11.04 6.24 -18.68
N GLY A 315 10.74 6.39 -17.39
CA GLY A 315 9.78 7.35 -16.85
C GLY A 315 8.52 6.68 -16.31
N ILE A 316 7.44 7.44 -16.21
CA ILE A 316 6.19 6.99 -15.61
C ILE A 316 5.31 6.31 -16.66
N TYR A 317 4.90 5.08 -16.36
CA TYR A 317 4.01 4.23 -17.11
C TYR A 317 2.65 4.16 -16.43
N TYR A 318 1.65 3.57 -17.10
CA TYR A 318 0.35 3.31 -16.47
C TYR A 318 -0.26 1.96 -16.86
N ALA A 319 -1.02 1.42 -15.91
CA ALA A 319 -1.95 0.32 -16.07
C ALA A 319 -3.37 0.78 -15.73
N THR A 320 -4.38 0.02 -16.18
CA THR A 320 -5.79 0.33 -15.90
C THR A 320 -6.65 -0.90 -15.58
N TYR A 321 -7.76 -0.65 -14.90
CA TYR A 321 -8.73 -1.64 -14.39
C TYR A 321 -10.18 -1.20 -14.71
#